data_AF-A0A4R0PK62-F1
#
_entry.id   AF-A0A4R0PK62-F1
#
_cell.length_a   1.000
_cell.length_b   1.000
_cell.length_c   1.000
_cell.angle_alpha   90.00
_cell.angle_beta   90.00
_cell.angle_gamma   90.00
#
_symmetry.space_group_name_H-M   'P 1'
#
loop_
_entity.id
_entity.type
_entity.pdbx_description
1 polymer ?
#
loop_
_entity_poly.entity_id
_entity_poly.type
_entity_poly.pdbx_seq_one_letter_code
_entity_poly.pdbx_strand_id
1 'polypeptide(L)' 'MAMLNIRHPIFLPLWPRVLVTTLTGSWALLELVMGNTLWALLFGVIALYCAYEFFVAFDPANYEDRDD' A
#
# COMPACT_ATOMS: atom_id res chain seq x y z
N MET A 1 -30.78 -3.82 -6.65
CA MET A 1 -29.86 -4.23 -5.58
C MET A 1 -28.66 -4.90 -6.23
N ALA A 2 -27.71 -4.07 -6.69
CA ALA A 2 -26.41 -4.54 -7.17
C ALA A 2 -25.43 -4.45 -5.99
N MET A 3 -24.93 -5.61 -5.61
CA MET A 3 -24.05 -5.88 -4.49
C MET A 3 -22.60 -5.63 -4.95
N LEU A 4 -21.82 -4.86 -4.19
CA LEU A 4 -20.38 -4.65 -4.38
C LEU A 4 -19.96 -3.85 -5.63
N ASN A 5 -20.25 -2.54 -5.63
CA ASN A 5 -19.55 -1.61 -6.52
C ASN A 5 -18.11 -1.41 -6.00
N ILE A 6 -17.18 -2.22 -6.52
CA ILE A 6 -15.75 -2.28 -6.12
C ILE A 6 -14.94 -1.07 -6.63
N ARG A 7 -15.51 -0.28 -7.55
CA ARG A 7 -14.97 1.00 -8.01
C ARG A 7 -15.43 2.12 -7.08
N HIS A 8 -15.04 2.05 -5.82
CA HIS A 8 -15.33 3.11 -4.87
C HIS A 8 -14.18 4.14 -4.88
N PRO A 9 -14.45 5.45 -5.02
CA PRO A 9 -13.43 6.52 -5.02
C PRO A 9 -12.58 6.65 -3.74
N ILE A 10 -12.74 5.72 -2.78
CA ILE A 10 -11.94 5.61 -1.56
C ILE A 10 -10.50 5.15 -1.85
N PHE A 11 -10.23 4.59 -3.04
CA PHE A 11 -8.87 4.21 -3.47
C PHE A 11 -8.13 5.27 -4.29
N LEU A 12 -8.78 6.40 -4.64
CA LEU A 12 -8.13 7.59 -5.22
C LEU A 12 -7.20 8.36 -4.26
N PRO A 13 -7.51 8.54 -2.96
CA PRO A 13 -6.65 9.33 -2.10
C PRO A 13 -5.31 8.64 -1.83
N LEU A 14 -4.24 9.43 -1.94
CA LEU A 14 -2.86 9.03 -1.63
C LEU A 14 -2.66 8.64 -0.15
N TRP A 15 -3.55 9.09 0.74
CA TRP A 15 -3.45 8.92 2.18
C TRP A 15 -3.48 7.47 2.70
N PRO A 16 -4.43 6.59 2.30
CA PRO A 16 -4.40 5.17 2.69
C PRO A 16 -3.12 4.45 2.22
N ARG A 17 -2.58 4.82 1.05
CA ARG A 17 -1.34 4.25 0.52
C ARG A 17 -0.13 4.61 1.39
N VAL A 18 -0.04 5.88 1.77
CA VAL A 18 0.99 6.38 2.69
C VAL A 18 0.84 5.71 4.06
N LEU A 19 -0.39 5.64 4.60
CA LEU A 19 -0.65 5.01 5.90
C LEU A 19 -0.23 3.54 5.91
N VAL A 20 -0.63 2.74 4.93
CA VAL A 20 -0.28 1.31 4.88
C VAL A 20 1.24 1.12 4.77
N THR A 21 1.88 1.88 3.88
CA THR A 21 3.34 1.79 3.64
C THR A 21 4.14 2.21 4.87
N THR A 22 3.76 3.32 5.51
CA THR A 22 4.44 3.82 6.71
C THR A 22 4.22 2.91 7.92
N LEU A 23 3.02 2.35 8.08
CA LEU A 23 2.71 1.45 9.19
C LEU A 23 3.49 0.14 9.08
N THR A 24 3.50 -0.48 7.90
CA THR A 24 4.28 -1.72 7.66
C THR A 24 5.78 -1.48 7.69
N GLY A 25 6.27 -0.36 7.15
CA GLY A 25 7.68 0.01 7.22
C GLY A 25 8.15 0.29 8.66
N SER A 26 7.33 0.99 9.45
CA SER A 26 7.61 1.24 10.86
C SER A 26 7.60 -0.06 11.67
N TRP A 27 6.66 -0.97 11.38
CA TRP A 27 6.61 -2.28 12.02
C TRP A 27 7.84 -3.14 11.71
N ALA A 28 8.28 -3.16 10.45
CA ALA A 28 9.50 -3.87 10.05
C ALA A 28 10.75 -3.34 10.79
N LEU A 29 10.87 -2.02 10.96
CA LEU A 29 11.96 -1.40 11.72
C LEU A 29 11.91 -1.75 13.21
N LEU A 30 10.72 -1.76 13.82
CA LEU A 30 10.56 -2.16 15.22
C LEU A 30 10.96 -3.62 15.43
N GLU A 31 10.55 -4.53 14.55
CA GLU A 31 10.93 -5.95 14.60
C GLU A 31 12.43 -6.16 14.37
N LEU A 32 13.07 -5.36 13.51
CA LEU A 32 14.53 -5.35 13.34
C LEU A 32 15.23 -5.00 14.65
N VAL A 33 14.72 -3.99 15.38
CA VAL A 33 15.26 -3.58 16.68
C VAL A 33 15.01 -4.63 17.76
N MET A 34 13.88 -5.35 17.69
CA MET A 34 13.57 -6.46 18.61
C MET A 34 14.33 -7.77 18.30
N GLY A 35 15.09 -7.84 17.21
CA GLY A 35 15.91 -9.00 16.84
C GLY A 35 15.18 -10.07 16.01
N ASN A 36 13.92 -9.85 15.65
CA ASN A 36 13.10 -10.77 14.87
C ASN A 36 13.35 -10.59 13.35
N THR A 37 14.55 -10.98 12.92
CA THR A 37 15.04 -10.78 11.55
C THR A 37 14.12 -11.36 10.47
N LEU A 38 13.47 -12.51 10.72
CA LEU A 38 12.60 -13.18 9.76
C LEU A 38 11.31 -12.37 9.49
N TRP A 39 10.69 -11.86 10.55
CA TRP A 39 9.48 -11.02 10.47
C TRP A 39 9.79 -9.63 9.92
N ALA A 40 10.89 -9.04 10.39
CA ALA A 40 11.45 -7.81 9.85
C ALA A 40 11.64 -7.86 8.33
N LEU A 41 12.24 -8.93 7.81
CA LEU A 41 12.50 -9.07 6.38
C LEU A 41 11.20 -9.27 5.59
N LEU A 42 10.27 -10.08 6.10
CA LEU A 42 8.95 -10.27 5.49
C LEU A 42 8.19 -8.94 5.36
N PHE A 43 8.01 -8.22 6.47
CA PHE A 43 7.32 -6.93 6.47
C PHE A 43 8.10 -5.85 5.73
N GLY A 44 9.43 -5.88 5.79
CA GLY A 44 10.30 -4.93 5.09
C GLY A 44 10.18 -5.04 3.58
N VAL A 45 10.20 -6.27 3.03
CA VAL A 45 10.00 -6.51 1.59
C VAL A 45 8.60 -6.09 1.16
N ILE A 46 7.56 -6.41 1.95
CA ILE A 46 6.18 -6.00 1.66
C ILE A 46 6.06 -4.46 1.69
N ALA A 47 6.64 -3.79 2.69
CA ALA A 47 6.61 -2.34 2.80
C ALA A 47 7.33 -1.67 1.61
N LEU A 48 8.48 -2.19 1.19
CA LEU A 48 9.21 -1.75 0.00
C LEU A 48 8.40 -1.95 -1.28
N TYR A 49 7.73 -3.10 -1.43
CA TYR A 49 6.88 -3.37 -2.58
C TYR A 49 5.67 -2.43 -2.63
N CYS A 50 5.00 -2.20 -1.50
CA CYS A 50 3.92 -1.22 -1.40
C CYS A 50 4.40 0.20 -1.69
N ALA A 51 5.58 0.60 -1.19
CA ALA A 51 6.17 1.89 -1.50
C ALA A 51 6.45 2.04 -3.01
N TYR A 52 7.00 0.99 -3.64
CA TYR A 52 7.27 1.00 -5.08
C TYR A 52 5.97 1.12 -5.89
N GLU A 53 4.96 0.30 -5.61
CA GLU A 53 3.68 0.37 -6.32
C GLU A 53 2.98 1.72 -6.14
N PHE A 54 2.92 2.22 -4.92
CA PHE A 54 2.15 3.43 -4.62
C PHE A 54 2.83 4.75 -4.97
N PHE A 55 4.16 4.78 -5.07
CA PHE A 55 4.90 6.02 -5.33
C PHE A 55 5.71 6.01 -6.63
N VAL A 56 6.17 4.84 -7.09
CA VAL A 56 7.05 4.73 -8.28
C VAL A 56 6.26 4.24 -9.49
N ALA A 57 5.47 3.18 -9.35
CA ALA A 57 4.63 2.64 -10.42
C ALA A 57 3.24 3.28 -10.47
N PHE A 58 2.98 4.31 -9.66
CA PHE A 58 1.67 4.91 -9.59
C PHE A 58 1.29 5.62 -10.89
N ASP A 59 0.36 5.00 -11.61
CA ASP A 59 -0.28 5.58 -12.78
C ASP A 59 -1.70 6.08 -12.40
N PRO A 60 -1.93 7.41 -12.33
CA PRO A 60 -3.26 7.96 -12.08
C PRO A 60 -4.24 7.66 -13.22
N ALA A 61 -3.78 7.39 -14.44
CA ALA A 61 -4.63 7.14 -15.60
C ALA A 61 -5.33 5.76 -15.57
N ASN A 62 -4.88 4.83 -14.72
CA ASN A 62 -5.56 3.54 -14.51
C ASN A 62 -6.77 3.61 -13.56
N TYR A 63 -6.99 4.76 -12.92
CA TYR A 63 -8.12 5.02 -12.01
C TYR A 63 -9.13 6.02 -12.59
N GLU A 64 -8.87 6.54 -13.79
CA GLU A 64 -9.84 7.33 -14.53
C GLU A 64 -10.88 6.36 -15.11
N ASP A 65 -12.10 6.45 -14.61
CA ASP A 65 -13.22 5.74 -15.23
C ASP A 65 -13.30 6.19 -16.68
N ARG A 66 -13.08 5.26 -17.61
CA ARG A 66 -13.48 5.45 -19.00
C ARG A 66 -15.00 5.54 -19.03
N ASP A 67 -15.51 6.77 -18.99
CA ASP A 67 -16.85 7.10 -19.42
C ASP A 67 -16.92 6.93 -20.96
N ASP A 68 -17.00 5.68 -21.43
CA ASP A 68 -17.39 5.31 -22.80
C ASP A 68 -18.91 5.05 -22.86
#